data_AF-A0A498G8R5-F1
#
_entry.id   AF-A0A498G8R5-F1
#
_cell.length_a   1.000
_cell.length_b   1.000
_cell.length_c   1.000
_cell.angle_alpha   90.00
_cell.angle_beta   90.00
_cell.angle_gamma   90.00
#
_symmetry.space_group_name_H-M   'P 1'
#
loop_
_entity.id
_entity.type
_entity.pdbx_description
1 polymer ?
#
loop_
_entity_poly.entity_id
_entity_poly.type
_entity_poly.pdbx_seq_one_letter_code
_entity_poly.pdbx_strand_id
1 'polypeptide(L)'
;MGTARYDIHPQWDDPSAYGGEYPPDWDARRRTVYERDDWTCTNCGRKSGPHAGDDGVRLHAHHIVPHSAGGSNRLSNLTTLCEPCHAELHGHDLFETPQRSLQRSSDPQRSSPPLIPRLLAYLALLALGTVGGGFAYSWAIIQLLTMSMTWQTLIAGGVMGVIVVVGYHLPKVVAGSSLGAGLLFGGIQYYAIGYPLVKTGLVTGVLWLPAGIIIGGALLKRSNPIIATL
;
A
#
# COMPACT_ATOMS: atom_id res chain seq x y z
N MET A 1 -10.81 -47.42 16.57
CA MET A 1 -11.89 -46.55 16.06
C MET A 1 -11.73 -45.20 16.75
N GLY A 2 -11.04 -44.25 16.10
CA GLY A 2 -10.72 -42.95 16.70
C GLY A 2 -11.86 -41.96 16.53
N THR A 3 -12.45 -41.51 17.63
CA THR A 3 -13.49 -40.47 17.66
C THR A 3 -12.84 -39.11 17.42
N ALA A 4 -13.39 -38.38 16.44
CA ALA A 4 -12.77 -37.27 15.74
C ALA A 4 -12.27 -36.13 16.64
N ARG A 5 -11.05 -35.64 16.34
CA ARG A 5 -10.43 -34.46 16.95
C ARG A 5 -11.14 -33.15 16.59
N TYR A 6 -12.02 -33.18 15.58
CA TYR A 6 -12.75 -32.04 15.04
C TYR A 6 -14.21 -32.41 14.77
N ASP A 7 -15.11 -31.46 15.01
CA ASP A 7 -16.55 -31.63 14.76
C ASP A 7 -16.85 -31.56 13.26
N ILE A 8 -16.97 -32.72 12.61
CA ILE A 8 -17.41 -32.86 11.22
C ILE A 8 -18.82 -33.43 11.21
N HIS A 9 -19.77 -32.71 10.62
CA HIS A 9 -21.17 -33.12 10.61
C HIS A 9 -21.54 -33.75 9.26
N PRO A 10 -22.03 -35.00 9.21
CA PRO A 10 -22.37 -35.69 7.96
C PRO A 10 -23.41 -34.96 7.10
N GLN A 11 -24.28 -34.15 7.71
CA GLN A 11 -25.27 -33.35 6.98
C GLN A 11 -24.65 -32.41 5.94
N TRP A 12 -23.40 -31.99 6.15
CA TRP A 12 -22.68 -31.08 5.26
C TRP A 12 -21.79 -31.80 4.24
N ASP A 13 -21.85 -33.13 4.18
CA ASP A 13 -21.25 -33.92 3.11
C ASP A 13 -21.89 -33.62 1.75
N ASP A 14 -23.19 -33.30 1.76
CA ASP A 14 -23.97 -32.91 0.58
C ASP A 14 -23.86 -31.38 0.35
N PRO A 15 -23.31 -30.94 -0.80
CA PRO A 15 -23.25 -29.51 -1.14
C PRO A 15 -24.61 -28.81 -1.18
N SER A 16 -25.71 -29.53 -1.40
CA SER A 16 -27.06 -28.95 -1.43
C SER A 16 -27.62 -28.59 -0.04
N ALA A 17 -26.96 -29.04 1.04
CA ALA A 17 -27.41 -28.85 2.42
C ALA A 17 -27.05 -27.48 3.03
N TYR A 18 -26.34 -26.61 2.30
CA TYR A 18 -25.94 -25.27 2.77
C TYR A 18 -25.86 -24.26 1.60
N GLY A 19 -25.99 -22.97 1.91
CA GLY A 19 -26.12 -21.90 0.90
C GLY A 19 -24.85 -21.11 0.60
N GLY A 20 -23.66 -21.71 0.71
CA GLY A 20 -22.37 -21.02 0.57
C GLY A 20 -21.37 -21.81 -0.26
N GLU A 21 -20.18 -21.25 -0.50
CA GLU A 21 -19.10 -21.94 -1.22
C GLU A 21 -18.58 -23.15 -0.44
N TYR A 22 -18.52 -23.03 0.89
CA TYR A 22 -18.02 -24.06 1.79
C TYR A 22 -19.03 -24.39 2.89
N PRO A 23 -19.05 -25.65 3.38
CA PRO A 23 -19.89 -26.02 4.50
C PRO A 23 -19.44 -25.33 5.80
N PRO A 24 -20.33 -25.15 6.80
CA PRO A 24 -19.97 -24.55 8.07
C PRO A 24 -18.81 -25.23 8.82
N ASP A 25 -18.58 -26.53 8.59
CA ASP A 25 -17.48 -27.31 9.18
C ASP A 25 -16.23 -27.42 8.28
N TRP A 26 -16.12 -26.60 7.22
CA TRP A 26 -15.00 -26.70 6.28
C TRP A 26 -13.63 -26.61 6.95
N ASP A 27 -13.52 -25.77 7.98
CA ASP A 27 -12.31 -25.65 8.79
C ASP A 27 -11.92 -26.95 9.51
N ALA A 28 -12.90 -27.70 10.01
CA ALA A 28 -12.69 -29.01 10.61
C ALA A 28 -12.27 -30.04 9.55
N ARG A 29 -12.94 -30.03 8.40
CA ARG A 29 -12.65 -30.94 7.27
C ARG A 29 -11.24 -30.73 6.74
N ARG A 30 -10.84 -29.49 6.43
CA ARG A 30 -9.50 -29.20 5.89
C ARG A 30 -8.39 -29.60 6.85
N ARG A 31 -8.54 -29.34 8.16
CA ARG A 31 -7.56 -29.75 9.17
C ARG A 31 -7.45 -31.26 9.26
N THR A 32 -8.58 -31.96 9.23
CA THR A 32 -8.60 -33.43 9.25
C THR A 32 -7.89 -34.03 8.03
N VAL A 33 -8.07 -33.44 6.86
CA VAL A 33 -7.39 -33.84 5.62
C VAL A 33 -5.88 -33.55 5.71
N TYR A 34 -5.47 -32.40 6.24
CA TYR A 34 -4.06 -32.08 6.44
C TYR A 34 -3.38 -33.03 7.44
N GLU A 35 -4.04 -33.33 8.56
CA GLU A 35 -3.52 -34.28 9.56
C GLU A 35 -3.43 -35.70 8.98
N ARG A 36 -4.44 -36.14 8.21
CA ARG A 36 -4.42 -37.43 7.50
C ARG A 36 -3.22 -37.55 6.57
N ASP A 37 -2.88 -36.45 5.88
CA ASP A 37 -1.83 -36.40 4.88
C ASP A 37 -0.47 -35.95 5.46
N ASP A 38 -0.28 -36.01 6.79
CA ASP A 38 0.94 -35.58 7.51
C ASP A 38 1.43 -34.18 7.09
N TRP A 39 0.49 -33.23 6.92
CA TRP A 39 0.76 -31.85 6.49
C TRP A 39 1.61 -31.78 5.21
N THR A 40 1.43 -32.76 4.33
CA THR A 40 2.23 -32.96 3.12
C THR A 40 1.34 -32.90 1.87
N CYS A 41 1.79 -32.16 0.86
CA CYS A 41 1.14 -32.14 -0.44
C CYS A 41 1.19 -33.53 -1.07
N THR A 42 0.02 -34.11 -1.38
CA THR A 42 -0.09 -35.45 -1.95
C THR A 42 0.41 -35.54 -3.39
N ASN A 43 0.50 -34.41 -4.10
CA ASN A 43 1.01 -34.35 -5.47
C ASN A 43 2.55 -34.23 -5.54
N CYS A 44 3.15 -33.32 -4.77
CA CYS A 44 4.60 -33.02 -4.88
C CYS A 44 5.44 -33.34 -3.64
N GLY A 45 4.83 -33.79 -2.53
CA GLY A 45 5.54 -34.15 -1.30
C GLY A 45 6.05 -32.99 -0.44
N ARG A 46 5.78 -31.72 -0.81
CA ARG A 46 6.19 -30.57 0.02
C ARG A 46 5.35 -30.48 1.31
N LYS A 47 6.01 -30.21 2.42
CA LYS A 47 5.42 -30.08 3.76
C LYS A 47 5.04 -28.65 4.12
N SER A 48 4.22 -28.47 5.16
CA SER A 48 3.77 -27.16 5.66
C SER A 48 4.12 -26.91 7.13
N GLY A 49 4.20 -25.63 7.49
CA GLY A 49 4.29 -25.18 8.89
C GLY A 49 5.53 -25.72 9.63
N PRO A 50 5.41 -26.00 10.95
CA PRO A 50 6.51 -26.54 11.74
C PRO A 50 7.07 -27.87 11.22
N HIS A 51 6.32 -28.60 10.40
CA HIS A 51 6.73 -29.87 9.81
C HIS A 51 7.69 -29.71 8.62
N ALA A 52 7.89 -28.49 8.13
CA ALA A 52 8.68 -28.18 6.94
C ALA A 52 9.90 -27.29 7.21
N GLY A 53 10.05 -26.75 8.43
CA GLY A 53 11.07 -25.74 8.72
C GLY A 53 10.82 -24.44 7.94
N ASP A 54 11.90 -23.79 7.50
CA ASP A 54 11.86 -22.49 6.81
C ASP A 54 11.28 -22.56 5.39
N ASP A 55 11.20 -23.76 4.79
CA ASP A 55 10.75 -24.01 3.42
C ASP A 55 9.27 -24.44 3.31
N GLY A 56 8.47 -24.17 4.35
CA GLY A 56 7.07 -24.57 4.41
C GLY A 56 6.18 -23.94 3.34
N VAL A 57 5.30 -24.76 2.74
CA VAL A 57 4.31 -24.29 1.75
C VAL A 57 2.92 -24.17 2.35
N ARG A 58 2.09 -23.27 1.78
CA ARG A 58 0.67 -23.19 2.13
C ARG A 58 -0.11 -24.37 1.55
N LEU A 59 -0.98 -24.98 2.36
CA LEU A 59 -1.83 -26.11 1.97
C LEU A 59 -3.29 -25.69 1.76
N HIS A 60 -3.93 -26.38 0.84
CA HIS A 60 -5.34 -26.28 0.47
C HIS A 60 -5.96 -27.68 0.44
N ALA A 61 -7.19 -27.81 0.92
CA ALA A 61 -8.00 -29.01 0.72
C ALA A 61 -8.68 -28.91 -0.63
N HIS A 62 -8.38 -29.84 -1.53
CA HIS A 62 -8.89 -29.89 -2.89
C HIS A 62 -9.92 -31.01 -3.04
N HIS A 63 -11.04 -30.72 -3.68
CA HIS A 63 -12.02 -31.74 -4.05
C HIS A 63 -11.50 -32.57 -5.24
N ILE A 64 -11.41 -33.89 -5.08
CA ILE A 64 -10.98 -34.82 -6.14
C ILE A 64 -12.00 -34.84 -7.27
N VAL A 65 -13.29 -34.96 -6.92
CA VAL A 65 -14.42 -34.71 -7.81
C VAL A 65 -15.00 -33.35 -7.43
N PRO A 66 -15.05 -32.36 -8.35
CA PRO A 66 -15.59 -31.03 -8.05
C PRO A 66 -17.11 -31.07 -7.85
N HIS A 67 -17.66 -30.07 -7.15
CA HIS A 67 -19.11 -29.96 -6.91
C HIS A 67 -19.92 -29.92 -8.22
N SER A 68 -19.40 -29.27 -9.27
CA SER A 68 -20.04 -29.21 -10.59
C SER A 68 -20.22 -30.59 -11.24
N ALA A 69 -19.42 -31.58 -10.84
CA ALA A 69 -19.51 -32.97 -11.30
C ALA A 69 -20.16 -33.90 -10.25
N GLY A 70 -20.88 -33.35 -9.26
CA GLY A 70 -21.55 -34.13 -8.22
C GLY A 70 -20.63 -34.57 -7.06
N GLY A 71 -19.46 -33.95 -6.91
CA GLY A 71 -18.55 -34.21 -5.81
C GLY A 71 -19.13 -33.85 -4.44
N SER A 72 -18.83 -34.67 -3.43
CA SER A 72 -19.25 -34.43 -2.03
C SER A 72 -18.16 -33.72 -1.21
N ASN A 73 -18.49 -33.21 -0.03
CA ASN A 73 -17.50 -32.69 0.93
C ASN A 73 -16.90 -33.78 1.83
N ARG A 74 -17.22 -35.06 1.60
CA ARG A 74 -16.67 -36.17 2.39
C ARG A 74 -15.16 -36.13 2.37
N LEU A 75 -14.53 -36.48 3.50
CA LEU A 75 -13.05 -36.53 3.60
C LEU A 75 -12.41 -37.40 2.52
N SER A 76 -13.09 -38.45 2.06
CA SER A 76 -12.65 -39.32 0.97
C SER A 76 -12.58 -38.63 -0.40
N ASN A 77 -13.33 -37.54 -0.59
CA ASN A 77 -13.30 -36.73 -1.80
C ASN A 77 -12.37 -35.51 -1.65
N LEU A 78 -11.61 -35.41 -0.54
CA LEU A 78 -10.71 -34.30 -0.28
C LEU A 78 -9.25 -34.78 -0.24
N THR A 79 -8.35 -33.99 -0.82
CA THR A 79 -6.90 -34.25 -0.81
C THR A 79 -6.12 -32.98 -0.47
N THR A 80 -4.97 -33.13 0.20
CA THR A 80 -4.09 -32.01 0.56
C THR A 80 -3.18 -31.63 -0.61
N LEU A 81 -3.29 -30.39 -1.11
CA LEU A 81 -2.39 -29.85 -2.13
C LEU A 81 -1.71 -28.58 -1.64
N CYS A 82 -0.46 -28.37 -2.04
CA CYS A 82 0.18 -27.08 -1.86
C CYS A 82 -0.36 -26.05 -2.86
N GLU A 83 -0.28 -24.77 -2.53
CA GLU A 83 -0.81 -23.66 -3.34
C GLU A 83 -0.41 -23.73 -4.84
N PRO A 84 0.85 -24.05 -5.23
CA PRO A 84 1.20 -24.19 -6.64
C PRO A 84 0.51 -25.37 -7.34
N CYS A 85 0.44 -26.54 -6.69
CA CYS A 85 -0.23 -27.71 -7.27
C CYS A 85 -1.75 -27.50 -7.33
N HIS A 86 -2.32 -26.81 -6.34
CA HIS A 86 -3.73 -26.45 -6.33
C HIS A 86 -4.07 -25.50 -7.48
N ALA A 87 -3.23 -24.50 -7.73
CA ALA A 87 -3.41 -23.53 -8.81
C ALA A 87 -3.26 -24.18 -10.20
N GLU A 88 -2.36 -25.15 -10.37
CA GLU A 88 -2.21 -25.91 -11.61
C GLU A 88 -3.49 -26.69 -11.95
N LEU A 89 -4.12 -27.30 -10.95
CA LEU A 89 -5.36 -28.03 -11.15
C LEU A 89 -6.56 -27.13 -11.48
N HIS A 90 -6.67 -25.97 -10.84
CA HIS A 90 -7.70 -24.98 -11.18
C HIS A 90 -7.39 -24.18 -12.45
N GLY A 91 -6.19 -24.35 -13.03
CA GLY A 91 -5.68 -23.57 -14.16
C GLY A 91 -5.83 -24.22 -15.53
N HIS A 92 -6.49 -25.37 -15.67
CA HIS A 92 -6.62 -26.06 -16.95
C HIS A 92 -8.04 -26.63 -17.18
N ASP A 93 -8.97 -25.74 -17.53
CA ASP A 93 -10.16 -26.16 -18.28
C ASP A 93 -9.70 -26.69 -19.65
N LEU A 94 -9.54 -28.01 -19.73
CA LEU A 94 -9.76 -28.94 -20.84
C LEU A 94 -9.65 -28.48 -22.32
N PHE A 95 -8.79 -27.53 -22.71
CA PHE A 95 -8.24 -27.38 -24.07
C PHE A 95 -6.96 -26.52 -24.05
N GLU A 96 -5.83 -27.04 -23.56
CA GLU A 96 -4.54 -26.33 -23.67
C GLU A 96 -3.59 -27.06 -24.62
N THR A 97 -3.45 -26.52 -25.83
CA THR A 97 -2.51 -26.98 -26.86
C THR A 97 -1.06 -26.80 -26.36
N PRO A 98 -0.12 -27.74 -26.60
CA PRO A 98 1.23 -27.78 -25.99
C PRO A 98 2.18 -26.58 -26.25
N GLN A 99 1.76 -25.52 -26.93
CA GLN A 99 2.66 -24.45 -27.38
C GLN A 99 2.89 -23.35 -26.34
N ARG A 100 2.03 -23.23 -25.31
CA ARG A 100 2.08 -22.09 -24.38
C ARG A 100 3.17 -22.20 -23.30
N SER A 101 3.60 -23.42 -22.97
CA SER A 101 4.67 -23.68 -22.00
C SER A 101 6.04 -23.22 -22.52
N LEU A 102 6.30 -23.39 -23.82
CA LEU A 102 7.52 -22.89 -24.48
C LEU A 102 7.54 -21.36 -24.60
N GLN A 103 6.36 -20.73 -24.65
CA GLN A 103 6.25 -19.28 -24.74
C GLN A 103 6.36 -18.58 -23.36
N ARG A 104 5.92 -19.24 -22.29
CA ARG A 104 6.09 -18.73 -20.91
C ARG A 104 7.55 -18.73 -20.44
N SER A 105 8.38 -19.65 -20.94
CA SER A 105 9.83 -19.64 -20.70
C SER A 105 10.59 -18.57 -21.48
N SER A 106 9.94 -17.91 -22.46
CA SER A 106 10.55 -16.90 -23.32
C SER A 106 10.01 -15.49 -23.10
N ASP A 107 9.14 -15.27 -22.10
CA ASP A 107 8.62 -13.95 -21.75
C ASP A 107 9.71 -13.08 -21.06
N PRO A 108 10.27 -12.05 -21.73
CA PRO A 108 11.34 -11.22 -21.19
C PRO A 108 10.87 -10.29 -20.06
N GLN A 109 9.55 -10.16 -19.83
CA GLN A 109 8.99 -9.16 -18.92
C GLN A 109 8.88 -9.61 -17.46
N ARG A 110 9.27 -10.85 -17.12
CA ARG A 110 9.34 -11.32 -15.72
C ARG A 110 10.71 -11.10 -15.06
N SER A 111 11.43 -10.05 -15.44
CA SER A 111 12.61 -9.61 -14.71
C SER A 111 12.19 -8.77 -13.50
N SER A 112 12.54 -9.20 -12.29
CA SER A 112 12.47 -8.35 -11.09
C SER A 112 13.12 -7.00 -11.38
N PRO A 113 12.53 -5.87 -10.95
CA PRO A 113 13.12 -4.55 -11.22
C PRO A 113 14.55 -4.51 -10.69
N PRO A 114 15.50 -3.93 -11.44
CA PRO A 114 16.91 -3.98 -11.07
C PRO A 114 17.13 -3.35 -9.69
N LEU A 115 17.89 -4.04 -8.83
CA LEU A 115 18.18 -3.60 -7.46
C LEU A 115 19.01 -2.31 -7.41
N ILE A 116 19.77 -2.05 -8.48
CA ILE A 116 20.72 -0.93 -8.59
C ILE A 116 20.04 0.44 -8.50
N PRO A 117 19.01 0.80 -9.30
CA PRO A 117 18.33 2.10 -9.18
C PRO A 117 17.67 2.33 -7.82
N ARG A 118 17.20 1.26 -7.16
CA ARG A 118 16.62 1.35 -5.81
C ARG A 118 17.68 1.69 -4.76
N LEU A 119 18.85 1.05 -4.86
CA LEU A 119 19.99 1.36 -3.99
C LEU A 119 20.49 2.79 -4.20
N LEU A 120 20.60 3.24 -5.45
CA LEU A 120 21.01 4.62 -5.76
C LEU A 120 20.02 5.66 -5.21
N ALA A 121 18.71 5.43 -5.34
CA ALA A 121 17.69 6.31 -4.77
C ALA A 121 17.79 6.38 -3.23
N TYR A 122 18.02 5.24 -2.57
CA TYR A 122 18.19 5.18 -1.13
C TYR A 122 19.45 5.94 -0.67
N LEU A 123 20.58 5.75 -1.35
CA LEU A 123 21.83 6.46 -1.05
C LEU A 123 21.69 7.98 -1.28
N ALA A 124 20.97 8.40 -2.33
CA ALA A 124 20.69 9.81 -2.58
C ALA A 124 19.85 10.45 -1.45
N LEU A 125 18.84 9.74 -0.95
CA LEU A 125 18.03 10.20 0.18
C LEU A 125 18.83 10.31 1.48
N LEU A 126 19.71 9.34 1.75
CA LEU A 126 20.62 9.41 2.89
C LEU A 126 21.57 10.61 2.78
N ALA A 127 22.17 10.82 1.60
CA ALA A 127 23.06 11.96 1.36
C ALA A 127 22.33 13.30 1.58
N LEU A 128 21.13 13.47 1.01
CA LEU A 128 20.31 14.66 1.21
C LEU A 128 19.95 14.88 2.69
N GLY A 129 19.65 13.82 3.43
CA GLY A 129 19.38 13.88 4.87
C GLY A 129 20.60 14.34 5.67
N THR A 130 21.79 13.84 5.36
CA THR A 130 23.03 14.24 6.05
C THR A 130 23.41 15.69 5.76
N VAL A 131 23.27 16.16 4.52
CA VAL A 131 23.56 17.55 4.15
C VAL A 131 22.53 18.50 4.78
N GLY A 132 21.24 18.17 4.69
CA GLY A 132 20.18 18.98 5.31
C GLY A 132 20.29 19.05 6.83
N GLY A 133 20.58 17.91 7.48
CA GLY A 133 20.82 17.84 8.92
C GLY A 133 22.05 18.62 9.36
N GLY A 134 23.15 18.55 8.60
CA GLY A 134 24.37 19.33 8.85
C GLY A 134 24.16 20.84 8.76
N PHE A 135 23.34 21.29 7.80
CA PHE A 135 22.94 22.69 7.70
C PHE A 135 22.09 23.15 8.89
N ALA A 136 21.09 22.36 9.29
CA ALA A 136 20.25 22.67 10.45
C ALA A 136 21.06 22.71 11.75
N TYR A 137 21.99 21.77 11.94
CA TYR A 137 22.87 21.70 13.09
C TYR A 137 23.83 22.89 13.16
N SER A 138 24.49 23.21 12.04
CA SER A 138 25.39 24.37 11.96
C SER A 138 24.65 25.69 12.18
N TRP A 139 23.44 25.83 11.64
CA TRP A 139 22.58 27.00 11.86
C TRP A 139 22.19 27.15 13.33
N ALA A 140 21.81 26.07 14.00
CA ALA A 140 21.48 26.09 15.44
C ALA A 140 22.68 26.49 16.31
N ILE A 141 23.88 25.99 16.00
CA ILE A 141 25.12 26.37 16.69
C ILE A 141 25.44 27.85 16.48
N ILE A 142 25.33 28.37 15.25
CA ILE A 142 25.57 29.79 14.97
C ILE A 142 24.62 30.66 15.80
N GLN A 143 23.34 30.29 15.92
CA GLN A 143 22.36 31.02 16.73
C GLN A 143 22.64 30.95 18.23
N LEU A 144 23.18 29.84 18.73
CA LEU A 144 23.60 29.70 20.13
C LEU A 144 24.85 30.53 20.45
N LEU A 145 25.82 30.57 19.52
CA LEU A 145 27.10 31.26 19.70
C LEU A 145 27.00 32.78 19.51
N THR A 146 26.02 33.29 18.76
CA THR A 146 25.86 34.74 18.55
C THR A 146 25.07 35.45 19.65
N MET A 147 24.58 34.73 20.67
CA MET A 147 23.80 35.25 21.83
C MET A 147 22.76 36.32 21.49
N SER A 148 22.23 36.34 20.26
CA SER A 148 21.17 37.25 19.84
C SER A 148 19.90 36.45 19.53
N MET A 149 19.51 35.59 20.46
CA MET A 149 18.20 34.94 20.42
C MET A 149 17.16 36.03 20.73
N THR A 150 16.76 36.80 19.72
CA THR A 150 15.63 37.71 19.88
C THR A 150 14.39 36.86 20.12
N TRP A 151 13.46 37.31 20.96
CA TRP A 151 12.21 36.61 21.25
C TRP A 151 11.43 36.20 19.97
N GLN A 152 11.66 36.88 18.85
CA GLN A 152 11.12 36.57 17.53
C GLN A 152 11.60 35.21 16.99
N THR A 153 12.83 34.79 17.28
CA THR A 153 13.37 33.47 16.85
C THR A 153 12.71 32.31 17.60
N LEU A 154 12.38 32.50 18.88
CA LEU A 154 11.65 31.51 19.67
C LEU A 154 10.21 31.37 19.20
N ILE A 155 9.54 32.49 18.87
CA ILE A 155 8.19 32.47 18.29
C ILE A 155 8.20 31.79 16.92
N ALA A 156 9.17 32.11 16.05
CA ALA A 156 9.28 31.48 14.74
C ALA A 156 9.50 29.95 14.85
N GLY A 157 10.37 29.51 15.76
CA GLY A 157 10.56 28.07 16.04
C GLY A 157 9.30 27.39 16.56
N GLY A 158 8.58 28.04 17.48
CA GLY A 158 7.30 27.54 18.00
C GLY A 158 6.22 27.42 16.92
N VAL A 159 6.06 28.44 16.08
CA VAL A 159 5.09 28.45 14.97
C VAL A 159 5.43 27.36 13.94
N MET A 160 6.70 27.19 13.59
CA MET A 160 7.13 26.12 12.67
C MET A 160 6.89 24.73 13.24
N GLY A 161 7.14 24.53 14.54
CA GLY A 161 6.82 23.28 15.23
C GLY A 161 5.32 22.95 15.17
N VAL A 162 4.45 23.94 15.40
CA VAL A 162 2.99 23.76 15.32
C VAL A 162 2.56 23.43 13.89
N ILE A 163 3.10 24.10 12.87
CA ILE A 163 2.76 23.83 11.45
C ILE A 163 3.14 22.40 11.05
N VAL A 164 4.31 21.91 11.46
CA VAL A 164 4.76 20.55 11.14
C VAL A 164 3.88 19.50 11.85
N VAL A 165 3.58 19.70 13.14
CA VAL A 165 2.73 18.78 13.91
C VAL A 165 1.31 18.75 13.35
N VAL A 166 0.70 19.92 13.10
CA VAL A 166 -0.64 20.01 12.51
C VAL A 166 -0.64 19.41 11.10
N GLY A 167 0.37 19.68 10.28
CA GLY A 167 0.52 19.08 8.94
C GLY A 167 0.65 17.56 8.97
N TYR A 168 1.35 17.01 9.97
CA TYR A 168 1.52 15.55 10.14
C TYR A 168 0.23 14.86 10.61
N HIS A 169 -0.61 15.56 11.37
CA HIS A 169 -1.89 15.06 11.88
C HIS A 169 -3.09 15.37 10.97
N LEU A 170 -2.91 16.18 9.92
CA LEU A 170 -3.96 16.42 8.93
C LEU A 170 -4.14 15.16 8.05
N PRO A 171 -5.38 14.67 7.86
CA PRO A 171 -5.64 13.51 7.03
C PRO A 171 -5.21 13.77 5.59
N LYS A 172 -4.54 12.79 4.97
CA LYS A 172 -3.92 12.83 3.62
C LYS A 172 -4.87 13.21 2.46
N VAL A 173 -6.16 13.40 2.72
CA VAL A 173 -7.20 13.75 1.74
C VAL A 173 -7.08 15.22 1.30
N VAL A 174 -6.51 16.12 2.11
CA VAL A 174 -6.34 17.56 1.75
C VAL A 174 -5.00 17.85 1.05
N ALA A 175 -4.02 16.95 1.16
CA ALA A 175 -2.69 17.11 0.54
C ALA A 175 -2.70 17.05 -1.00
N GLY A 176 -3.81 16.62 -1.61
CA GLY A 176 -4.02 16.66 -3.06
C GLY A 176 -4.59 17.98 -3.59
N SER A 177 -4.91 18.95 -2.72
CA SER A 177 -5.45 20.25 -3.15
C SER A 177 -4.35 21.29 -3.32
N SER A 178 -4.42 22.08 -4.39
CA SER A 178 -3.49 23.19 -4.71
C SER A 178 -3.37 24.24 -3.59
N LEU A 179 -4.33 24.27 -2.66
CA LEU A 179 -4.33 25.11 -1.46
C LEU A 179 -3.29 24.68 -0.42
N GLY A 180 -3.07 23.38 -0.23
CA GLY A 180 -2.12 22.85 0.76
C GLY A 180 -0.65 23.11 0.38
N ALA A 181 -0.31 22.95 -0.89
CA ALA A 181 1.01 23.29 -1.40
C ALA A 181 1.24 24.82 -1.45
N GLY A 182 0.21 25.59 -1.77
CA GLY A 182 0.29 27.07 -1.85
C GLY A 182 0.62 27.74 -0.52
N LEU A 183 0.09 27.23 0.59
CA LEU A 183 0.40 27.76 1.93
C LEU A 183 1.85 27.49 2.36
N LEU A 184 2.39 26.30 2.04
CA LEU A 184 3.79 25.94 2.33
C LEU A 184 4.78 26.73 1.46
N PHE A 185 4.52 26.86 0.16
CA PHE A 185 5.39 27.62 -0.74
C PHE A 185 5.30 29.13 -0.53
N GLY A 186 4.10 29.67 -0.28
CA GLY A 186 3.88 31.10 -0.04
C GLY A 186 4.58 31.61 1.23
N GLY A 187 4.58 30.81 2.31
CA GLY A 187 5.29 31.16 3.56
C GLY A 187 6.81 31.19 3.40
N ILE A 188 7.37 30.25 2.63
CA ILE A 188 8.82 30.18 2.37
C ILE A 188 9.28 31.31 1.44
N GLN A 189 8.49 31.65 0.42
CA GLN A 189 8.83 32.70 -0.55
C GLN A 189 8.76 34.11 0.04
N TYR A 190 7.83 34.36 0.98
CA TYR A 190 7.79 35.59 1.79
C TYR A 190 9.08 35.77 2.60
N TYR A 191 9.63 34.68 3.15
CA TYR A 191 10.83 34.72 4.00
C TYR A 191 12.13 34.89 3.20
N ALA A 192 12.24 34.25 2.03
CA ALA A 192 13.46 34.27 1.22
C ALA A 192 13.70 35.59 0.45
N ILE A 193 12.63 36.28 0.03
CA ILE A 193 12.74 37.47 -0.85
C ILE A 193 12.23 38.75 -0.16
N GLY A 194 11.17 38.67 0.66
CA GLY A 194 10.55 39.85 1.28
C GLY A 194 11.34 40.41 2.47
N TYR A 195 11.91 39.54 3.30
CA TYR A 195 12.57 39.94 4.55
C TYR A 195 13.86 40.77 4.37
N PRO A 196 14.74 40.51 3.38
CA PRO A 196 15.91 41.35 3.13
C PRO A 196 15.56 42.74 2.57
N LEU A 197 14.50 42.85 1.77
CA LEU A 197 14.10 44.10 1.09
C LEU A 197 13.46 45.11 2.06
N VAL A 198 12.69 44.64 3.04
CA VAL A 198 12.10 45.51 4.09
C VAL A 198 13.19 46.14 4.97
N LYS A 199 14.35 45.49 5.11
CA LYS A 199 15.49 46.00 5.88
C LYS A 199 16.34 47.05 5.14
N THR A 200 16.30 47.10 3.80
CA THR A 200 17.10 48.05 3.01
C THR A 200 16.39 49.36 2.70
N GLY A 201 15.14 49.54 3.16
CA GLY A 201 14.38 50.78 2.97
C GLY A 201 13.95 51.07 1.53
N LEU A 202 14.17 50.12 0.60
CA LEU A 202 13.66 50.18 -0.76
C LEU A 202 12.25 49.59 -0.75
N VAL A 203 11.26 50.47 -1.01
CA VAL A 203 9.80 50.25 -1.00
C VAL A 203 9.13 50.67 0.32
N THR A 204 8.91 51.98 0.45
CA THR A 204 7.70 52.50 1.10
C THR A 204 6.48 52.04 0.28
N GLY A 205 5.38 51.76 0.99
CA GLY A 205 4.20 51.11 0.43
C GLY A 205 3.71 51.72 -0.88
N VAL A 206 3.55 50.86 -1.89
CA VAL A 206 2.60 50.87 -3.01
C VAL A 206 3.07 49.69 -3.88
N LEU A 207 2.19 48.70 -4.10
CA LEU A 207 2.26 47.54 -5.00
C LEU A 207 1.79 46.20 -4.38
N TRP A 208 1.18 46.22 -3.20
CA TRP A 208 0.26 45.14 -2.82
C TRP A 208 -1.15 45.47 -3.31
N LEU A 209 -1.66 44.62 -4.21
CA LEU A 209 -2.90 44.65 -5.01
C LEU A 209 -2.73 45.30 -6.40
N PRO A 210 -2.37 44.49 -7.43
CA PRO A 210 -3.43 44.04 -8.34
C PRO A 210 -3.27 42.62 -8.95
N ALA A 211 -2.48 41.70 -8.40
CA ALA A 211 -2.37 40.34 -8.98
C ALA A 211 -3.53 39.39 -8.56
N GLY A 212 -4.09 39.55 -7.35
CA GLY A 212 -5.16 38.69 -6.85
C GLY A 212 -6.56 38.99 -7.41
N ILE A 213 -6.81 40.24 -7.82
CA ILE A 213 -8.13 40.69 -8.30
C ILE A 213 -8.33 40.40 -9.79
N ILE A 214 -7.24 40.40 -10.59
CA ILE A 214 -7.32 40.15 -12.04
C ILE A 214 -7.60 38.66 -12.35
N ILE A 215 -7.09 37.72 -11.55
CA ILE A 215 -7.35 36.27 -11.74
C ILE A 215 -8.74 35.89 -11.22
N GLY A 216 -9.18 36.47 -10.09
CA GLY A 216 -10.53 36.23 -9.54
C GLY A 216 -11.65 36.78 -10.43
N GLY A 217 -11.45 37.95 -11.04
CA GLY A 217 -12.42 38.55 -11.98
C GLY A 217 -12.53 37.80 -13.31
N ALA A 218 -11.45 37.16 -13.78
CA ALA A 218 -11.44 36.39 -15.02
C ALA A 218 -12.15 35.01 -14.88
N LEU A 219 -12.17 34.44 -13.67
CA LEU A 219 -12.82 33.14 -13.41
C LEU A 219 -14.32 33.26 -13.12
N LEU A 220 -14.78 34.36 -12.50
CA LEU A 220 -16.21 34.60 -12.26
C LEU A 220 -16.98 35.02 -13.53
N LYS A 221 -16.28 35.47 -14.58
CA LYS A 221 -16.90 35.83 -15.87
C LYS A 221 -17.14 34.65 -16.82
N ARG A 222 -16.72 33.42 -16.46
CA ARG A 222 -16.87 32.22 -17.31
C ARG A 222 -17.96 31.26 -16.84
N SER A 223 -18.62 31.53 -15.72
CA SER A 223 -19.73 30.71 -15.23
C SER A 223 -21.07 31.44 -15.40
N ASN A 224 -21.75 31.05 -16.49
CA ASN A 224 -23.16 31.25 -16.84
C ASN A 224 -23.55 32.60 -17.46
N PRO A 225 -24.31 32.60 -18.59
CA PRO A 225 -25.66 32.00 -18.60
C PRO A 225 -26.16 31.41 -19.94
N ILE A 226 -26.75 30.21 -19.91
CA ILE A 226 -27.89 29.74 -20.77
C ILE A 226 -28.59 28.63 -19.92
N ILE A 227 -29.69 28.89 -19.20
CA ILE A 227 -31.11 28.99 -19.60
C ILE A 227 -31.67 27.71 -20.26
N ALA A 228 -32.80 27.25 -19.68
CA ALA A 228 -33.83 26.36 -20.23
C ALA A 228 -33.44 24.86 -20.31
N THR A 229 -34.27 23.88 -19.95
CA THR A 229 -35.74 23.80 -19.84
C THR A 229 -36.08 22.47 -19.12
N LEU A 230 -37.24 22.45 -18.46
CA LEU A 230 -37.99 21.32 -17.87
C LEU A 230 -37.53 20.81 -16.49
#